data_AF-A0A0D2DH77-F1
#
_entry.id   AF-A0A0D2DH77-F1
#
_cell.length_a   1.000
_cell.length_b   1.000
_cell.length_c   1.000
_cell.angle_alpha   90.00
_cell.angle_beta   90.00
_cell.angle_gamma   90.00
#
_symmetry.space_group_name_H-M   'P 1'
#
loop_
_entity.id
_entity.type
_entity.pdbx_description
1 polymer ?
#
loop_
_entity_poly.entity_id
_entity_poly.type
_entity_poly.pdbx_seq_one_letter_code
_entity_poly.pdbx_strand_id
1 'polypeptide(L)'
;MAKNIVAHRRHIQSKPKVKTGCGTCRIRKVKCDENKPSCHKCVHTGRVCDGYASLFRFCSSKSTKNARGDDGIKSSVSESITEHTGMEISPHDIDLLNRYFSTKTMFDVKLDCDEEAKQVLQASLTDPSIRHAVSSLRALREDRETTGDVPASAAQQTPSHDYGLQQYCMALGGLASTMSLGTNGLRSALLCCQIFISIEQVRENYAVMAQHLVRGLGIMREHRARPTFDAANELTPAHPDQLPFLDVFIIKLFAAPCRFAEPAAPADTGVMTLSESSVSPPEQHAVSRNLRTIAPDMRTELARIASSTLEFLGQVSRVDSTGAALRLRSQKATLLDSLASWLAALDPVQAETTPPRPELLSVSFLRLFHLILRIVLLGSLDCSPEACAALQTENERLQCLASQVDGRVKAYRSSGGTR
;
A
#
# COMPACT_ATOMS: atom_id res chain seq x y z
N MET A 1 -62.47 -28.83 16.84
CA MET A 1 -61.65 -28.75 15.61
C MET A 1 -60.46 -27.83 15.87
N ALA A 2 -59.29 -28.39 16.20
CA ALA A 2 -58.05 -27.63 16.32
C ALA A 2 -57.05 -28.23 15.32
N LYS A 3 -56.91 -27.59 14.16
CA LYS A 3 -56.01 -28.04 13.09
C LYS A 3 -54.58 -27.72 13.51
N ASN A 4 -53.81 -28.76 13.87
CA ASN A 4 -52.36 -28.71 14.02
C ASN A 4 -51.73 -28.34 12.67
N ILE A 5 -51.20 -27.12 12.56
CA ILE A 5 -50.42 -26.67 11.39
C ILE A 5 -48.98 -27.13 11.62
N VAL A 6 -48.63 -28.28 11.03
CA VAL A 6 -47.24 -28.75 10.96
C VAL A 6 -46.49 -27.85 9.98
N ALA A 7 -45.61 -27.01 10.51
CA ALA A 7 -44.77 -26.13 9.70
C ALA A 7 -43.69 -26.96 8.98
N HIS A 8 -43.83 -27.10 7.65
CA HIS A 8 -42.79 -27.68 6.80
C HIS A 8 -41.49 -26.87 6.88
N ARG A 9 -40.44 -27.46 7.48
CA ARG A 9 -39.07 -26.95 7.35
C ARG A 9 -38.63 -27.12 5.90
N ARG A 10 -38.64 -26.02 5.14
CA ARG A 10 -38.00 -25.98 3.80
C ARG A 10 -36.50 -26.14 3.97
N HIS A 11 -35.98 -27.27 3.48
CA HIS A 11 -34.55 -27.55 3.36
C HIS A 11 -33.98 -26.69 2.22
N ILE A 12 -33.69 -25.42 2.49
CA ILE A 12 -33.05 -24.54 1.51
C ILE A 12 -31.60 -25.03 1.35
N GLN A 13 -31.32 -25.72 0.24
CA GLN A 13 -29.95 -26.01 -0.20
C GLN A 13 -29.13 -24.71 -0.15
N SER A 14 -28.12 -24.67 0.70
CA SER A 14 -27.30 -23.48 0.88
C SER A 14 -26.43 -23.29 -0.37
N LYS A 15 -26.82 -22.36 -1.25
CA LYS A 15 -25.89 -21.80 -2.23
C LYS A 15 -24.71 -21.15 -1.48
N PRO A 16 -23.48 -21.23 -2.00
CA PRO A 16 -22.27 -20.88 -1.28
C PRO A 16 -22.30 -19.43 -0.76
N LYS A 17 -21.76 -19.25 0.44
CA LYS A 17 -21.65 -17.96 1.13
C LYS A 17 -20.77 -17.01 0.32
N VAL A 18 -21.30 -15.85 -0.08
CA VAL A 18 -20.49 -14.74 -0.60
C VAL A 18 -19.62 -14.21 0.56
N LYS A 19 -18.29 -14.29 0.42
CA LYS A 19 -17.32 -13.93 1.49
C LYS A 19 -17.24 -12.42 1.74
N THR A 20 -17.76 -11.60 0.83
CA THR A 20 -17.49 -10.15 0.68
C THR A 20 -18.62 -9.22 1.12
N GLY A 21 -19.68 -9.73 1.76
CA GLY A 21 -20.78 -8.90 2.24
C GLY A 21 -20.41 -7.90 3.35
N CYS A 22 -21.19 -6.81 3.48
CA CYS A 22 -21.00 -5.83 4.56
C CYS A 22 -21.14 -6.46 5.96
N GLY A 23 -20.53 -5.85 6.97
CA GLY A 23 -20.51 -6.36 8.35
C GLY A 23 -21.91 -6.70 8.87
N THR A 24 -22.87 -5.79 8.65
CA THR A 24 -24.26 -5.94 9.08
C THR A 24 -24.97 -7.11 8.39
N CYS A 25 -24.79 -7.28 7.07
CA CYS A 25 -25.39 -8.42 6.34
C CYS A 25 -24.76 -9.75 6.77
N ARG A 26 -23.46 -9.76 7.06
CA ARG A 26 -22.72 -10.94 7.52
C ARG A 26 -23.18 -11.38 8.91
N ILE A 27 -23.34 -10.45 9.86
CA ILE A 27 -23.90 -10.71 11.20
C ILE A 27 -25.32 -11.29 11.08
N ARG A 28 -26.14 -10.70 10.21
CA ARG A 28 -27.53 -11.12 9.97
C ARG A 28 -27.64 -12.42 9.18
N LYS A 29 -26.54 -12.96 8.64
CA LYS A 29 -26.52 -14.14 7.76
C LYS A 29 -27.47 -14.00 6.57
N VAL A 30 -27.55 -12.80 5.98
CA VAL A 30 -28.31 -12.53 4.75
C VAL A 30 -27.37 -12.23 3.59
N LYS A 31 -27.75 -12.60 2.36
CA LYS A 31 -26.98 -12.26 1.15
C LYS A 31 -26.85 -10.75 1.03
N CYS A 32 -25.64 -10.22 0.93
CA CYS A 32 -25.39 -8.79 0.68
C CYS A 32 -25.51 -8.50 -0.83
N ASP A 33 -26.00 -7.31 -1.17
CA ASP A 33 -26.02 -6.78 -2.55
C ASP A 33 -24.73 -6.05 -2.93
N GLU A 34 -23.78 -5.92 -2.00
CA GLU A 34 -22.41 -5.41 -2.20
C GLU A 34 -22.30 -3.96 -2.75
N ASN A 35 -23.42 -3.22 -2.73
CA ASN A 35 -23.45 -1.81 -3.12
C ASN A 35 -22.67 -0.91 -2.14
N LYS A 36 -21.88 0.04 -2.65
CA LYS A 36 -21.07 0.98 -1.87
C LYS A 36 -21.66 2.39 -1.92
N PRO A 37 -21.53 3.22 -0.86
CA PRO A 37 -20.83 2.95 0.42
C PRO A 37 -21.64 2.08 1.40
N SER A 38 -22.95 2.01 1.21
CA SER A 38 -23.87 1.22 2.02
C SER A 38 -24.69 0.29 1.11
N CYS A 39 -24.94 -0.94 1.58
CA CYS A 39 -25.73 -1.88 0.80
C CYS A 39 -27.23 -1.53 0.88
N HIS A 40 -27.96 -1.76 -0.20
CA HIS A 40 -29.38 -1.46 -0.33
C HIS A 40 -30.20 -2.21 0.74
N LYS A 41 -29.77 -3.39 1.18
CA LYS A 41 -30.46 -4.10 2.28
C LYS A 41 -30.34 -3.41 3.62
N CYS A 42 -29.20 -2.77 3.91
CA CYS A 42 -29.07 -2.00 5.14
C CYS A 42 -29.91 -0.72 5.06
N VAL A 43 -29.79 0.00 3.94
CA VAL A 43 -30.56 1.23 3.67
C VAL A 43 -32.07 0.97 3.74
N HIS A 44 -32.57 -0.01 2.99
CA HIS A 44 -33.99 -0.33 2.93
C HIS A 44 -34.56 -0.85 4.26
N THR A 45 -33.72 -1.48 5.09
CA THR A 45 -34.16 -1.92 6.42
C THR A 45 -33.93 -0.88 7.52
N GLY A 46 -33.55 0.35 7.16
CA GLY A 46 -33.31 1.46 8.08
C GLY A 46 -32.13 1.24 9.05
N ARG A 47 -31.20 0.35 8.72
CA ARG A 47 -30.04 0.05 9.56
C ARG A 47 -28.82 0.84 9.10
N VAL A 48 -28.03 1.30 10.07
CA VAL A 48 -26.67 1.78 9.80
C VAL A 48 -25.87 0.61 9.25
N CYS A 49 -25.39 0.76 8.02
CA CYS A 49 -24.53 -0.23 7.40
C CYS A 49 -23.14 -0.11 8.03
N ASP A 50 -22.63 -1.17 8.68
CA ASP A 50 -21.27 -1.24 9.25
C ASP A 50 -20.16 -1.15 8.17
N GLY A 51 -20.55 -0.92 6.92
CA GLY A 51 -19.68 -0.90 5.76
C GLY A 51 -19.15 -2.28 5.40
N TYR A 52 -18.33 -2.29 4.36
CA TYR A 52 -17.53 -3.45 4.01
C TYR A 52 -16.35 -3.48 4.96
N ALA A 53 -16.14 -4.61 5.63
CA ALA A 53 -14.94 -4.77 6.42
C ALA A 53 -13.75 -4.57 5.48
N SER A 54 -13.00 -3.47 5.69
CA SER A 54 -11.58 -3.46 5.35
C SER A 54 -11.02 -4.75 5.96
N LEU A 55 -10.21 -5.51 5.23
CA LEU A 55 -9.68 -6.80 5.70
C LEU A 55 -8.91 -6.69 7.04
N PHE A 56 -8.73 -5.47 7.55
CA PHE A 56 -8.36 -5.10 8.92
C PHE A 56 -9.54 -5.10 9.89
N ARG A 57 -10.15 -6.26 10.15
CA ARG A 57 -10.63 -6.50 11.53
C ARG A 57 -10.49 -7.97 11.90
N PHE A 58 -9.65 -8.17 12.91
CA PHE A 58 -9.51 -9.32 13.79
C PHE A 58 -10.54 -10.41 13.53
N CYS A 59 -10.11 -11.48 12.88
CA CYS A 59 -10.83 -12.73 12.99
C CYS A 59 -10.63 -13.20 14.43
N SER A 60 -11.45 -12.69 15.36
CA SER A 60 -11.58 -13.30 16.68
C SER A 60 -12.19 -14.67 16.42
N SER A 61 -11.33 -15.66 16.24
CA SER A 61 -11.74 -17.06 16.27
C SER A 61 -12.23 -17.30 17.69
N LYS A 62 -13.53 -17.09 17.91
CA LYS A 62 -14.22 -17.77 18.98
C LYS A 62 -13.96 -19.25 18.77
N SER A 63 -13.06 -19.79 19.59
CA SER A 63 -12.83 -21.21 19.84
C SER A 63 -14.17 -21.92 19.82
N THR A 64 -14.55 -22.46 18.66
CA THR A 64 -15.69 -23.37 18.57
C THR A 64 -15.09 -24.73 18.81
N LYS A 65 -14.99 -25.07 20.09
CA LYS A 65 -15.00 -26.47 20.53
C LYS A 65 -16.27 -27.10 19.94
N ASN A 66 -16.11 -28.29 19.38
CA ASN A 66 -17.15 -29.25 19.00
C ASN A 66 -17.73 -29.11 17.58
N ALA A 67 -17.23 -29.95 16.66
CA ALA A 67 -18.04 -30.98 16.00
C ALA A 67 -17.12 -32.01 15.33
N ARG A 68 -17.21 -33.26 15.81
CA ARG A 68 -16.73 -34.48 15.17
C ARG A 68 -17.58 -34.79 13.93
N GLY A 69 -16.96 -35.40 12.93
CA GLY A 69 -17.54 -35.84 11.65
C GLY A 69 -16.55 -35.49 10.54
N ASP A 70 -15.47 -36.25 10.38
CA ASP A 70 -15.43 -37.47 9.56
C ASP A 70 -16.01 -37.22 8.16
N ASP A 71 -15.14 -36.76 7.25
CA ASP A 71 -15.11 -37.29 5.90
C ASP A 71 -13.69 -37.11 5.34
N GLY A 72 -13.01 -38.23 5.18
CA GLY A 72 -11.62 -38.31 4.77
C GLY A 72 -11.46 -38.03 3.28
N ILE A 73 -10.81 -36.91 2.95
CA ILE A 73 -10.10 -36.77 1.67
C ILE A 73 -8.61 -36.68 2.01
N LYS A 74 -7.95 -37.84 1.84
CA LYS A 74 -6.50 -38.00 1.86
C LYS A 74 -5.91 -37.21 0.70
N SER A 75 -5.54 -35.94 0.92
CA SER A 75 -4.58 -35.27 0.06
C SER A 75 -3.18 -35.54 0.59
N SER A 76 -2.65 -36.70 0.22
CA SER A 76 -1.23 -36.99 0.28
C SER A 76 -0.50 -36.09 -0.70
N VAL A 77 -0.22 -34.86 -0.29
CA VAL A 77 0.98 -34.17 -0.74
C VAL A 77 1.93 -34.26 0.44
N SER A 78 2.72 -35.33 0.42
CA SER A 78 3.92 -35.43 1.22
C SER A 78 4.85 -34.30 0.77
N GLU A 79 4.66 -33.09 1.32
CA GLU A 79 5.73 -32.12 1.38
C GLU A 79 6.79 -32.73 2.30
N SER A 80 7.76 -33.37 1.67
CA SER A 80 9.02 -33.73 2.27
C SER A 80 9.55 -32.50 3.01
N ILE A 81 9.52 -32.58 4.34
CA ILE A 81 10.29 -31.70 5.22
C ILE A 81 11.74 -32.13 5.03
N THR A 82 12.35 -31.70 3.92
CA THR A 82 13.79 -31.74 3.76
C THR A 82 14.35 -30.64 4.65
N GLU A 83 15.13 -31.05 5.64
CA GLU A 83 15.89 -30.19 6.55
C GLU A 83 16.64 -29.12 5.73
N HIS A 84 16.14 -27.88 5.76
CA HIS A 84 16.68 -26.73 5.03
C HIS A 84 17.95 -26.20 5.72
N THR A 85 19.00 -27.01 5.74
CA THR A 85 20.31 -26.59 6.23
C THR A 85 21.09 -26.00 5.06
N GLY A 86 20.91 -24.70 4.80
CA GLY A 86 21.78 -23.93 3.90
C GLY A 86 21.27 -23.60 2.49
N MET A 87 19.97 -23.31 2.30
CA MET A 87 19.55 -22.63 1.06
C MET A 87 20.10 -21.20 1.07
N GLU A 88 21.23 -20.99 0.40
CA GLU A 88 21.65 -19.65 0.02
C GLU A 88 20.56 -19.03 -0.87
N ILE A 89 20.09 -17.85 -0.49
CA ILE A 89 19.12 -17.11 -1.30
C ILE A 89 19.81 -16.68 -2.58
N SER A 90 19.26 -17.11 -3.72
CA SER A 90 19.82 -16.78 -5.02
C SER A 90 19.72 -15.26 -5.28
N PRO A 91 20.75 -14.62 -5.87
CA PRO A 91 20.64 -13.26 -6.36
C PRO A 91 19.46 -13.04 -7.33
N HIS A 92 19.08 -14.10 -8.06
CA HIS A 92 17.91 -14.06 -8.94
C HIS A 92 16.59 -13.92 -8.16
N ASP A 93 16.44 -14.59 -7.02
CA ASP A 93 15.23 -14.48 -6.19
C ASP A 93 15.10 -13.08 -5.58
N ILE A 94 16.24 -12.45 -5.26
CA ILE A 94 16.32 -11.07 -4.75
C ILE A 94 15.84 -10.10 -5.82
N ASP A 95 16.41 -10.15 -7.02
CA ASP A 95 16.02 -9.30 -8.16
C ASP A 95 14.52 -9.48 -8.50
N LEU A 96 14.05 -10.73 -8.52
CA LEU A 96 12.65 -11.05 -8.80
C LEU A 96 11.70 -10.45 -7.77
N LEU A 97 12.00 -10.59 -6.47
CA LEU A 97 11.18 -9.99 -5.42
C LEU A 97 11.24 -8.46 -5.42
N ASN A 98 12.43 -7.89 -5.64
CA ASN A 98 12.64 -6.45 -5.77
C ASN A 98 11.75 -5.87 -6.89
N ARG A 99 11.71 -6.54 -8.04
CA ARG A 99 10.79 -6.21 -9.14
C ARG A 99 9.33 -6.27 -8.68
N TYR A 100 8.94 -7.27 -7.90
CA TYR A 100 7.55 -7.44 -7.48
C TYR A 100 7.04 -6.41 -6.46
N PHE A 101 7.91 -5.72 -5.71
CA PHE A 101 7.49 -4.70 -4.75
C PHE A 101 6.72 -3.52 -5.37
N SER A 102 7.02 -3.13 -6.61
CA SER A 102 6.42 -1.94 -7.23
C SER A 102 5.81 -2.24 -8.58
N THR A 103 4.55 -1.87 -8.80
CA THR A 103 3.88 -1.95 -10.11
C THR A 103 4.57 -1.11 -11.18
N LYS A 104 5.38 -0.12 -10.78
CA LYS A 104 6.20 0.69 -11.71
C LYS A 104 7.22 -0.16 -12.47
N THR A 105 7.69 -1.26 -11.90
CA THR A 105 8.70 -2.13 -12.54
C THR A 105 8.12 -2.93 -13.71
N MET A 106 6.78 -2.97 -13.88
CA MET A 106 6.16 -3.48 -15.11
C MET A 106 6.56 -2.64 -16.34
N PHE A 107 7.06 -1.43 -16.12
CA PHE A 107 7.51 -0.49 -17.16
C PHE A 107 9.04 -0.35 -17.16
N ASP A 108 9.76 -1.43 -16.81
CA ASP A 108 11.23 -1.50 -16.74
C ASP A 108 11.88 -0.43 -15.84
N VAL A 109 11.15 0.01 -14.82
CA VAL A 109 11.71 0.89 -13.77
C VAL A 109 12.45 0.01 -12.77
N LYS A 110 13.74 0.29 -12.58
CA LYS A 110 14.53 -0.35 -11.52
C LYS A 110 14.18 0.25 -10.15
N LEU A 111 14.03 -0.62 -9.16
CA LEU A 111 13.81 -0.25 -7.77
C LEU A 111 15.08 -0.55 -6.97
N ASP A 112 15.48 0.34 -6.07
CA ASP A 112 16.67 0.20 -5.22
C ASP A 112 16.31 -0.47 -3.88
N CYS A 113 15.60 -1.61 -3.91
CA CYS A 113 15.12 -2.32 -2.73
C CYS A 113 15.71 -3.74 -2.59
N ASP A 114 16.93 -3.97 -3.09
CA ASP A 114 17.58 -5.29 -3.07
C ASP A 114 17.88 -5.78 -1.65
N GLU A 115 18.30 -4.88 -0.76
CA GLU A 115 18.54 -5.23 0.66
C GLU A 115 17.23 -5.57 1.39
N GLU A 116 16.17 -4.82 1.12
CA GLU A 116 14.83 -5.10 1.64
C GLU A 116 14.29 -6.44 1.11
N ALA A 117 14.47 -6.73 -0.18
CA ALA A 117 14.11 -8.00 -0.79
C ALA A 117 14.87 -9.17 -0.14
N LYS A 118 16.19 -9.03 0.04
CA LYS A 118 17.03 -10.03 0.71
C LYS A 118 16.55 -10.28 2.15
N GLN A 119 16.26 -9.23 2.92
CA GLN A 119 15.76 -9.35 4.28
C GLN A 119 14.42 -10.07 4.36
N VAL A 120 13.49 -9.75 3.45
CA VAL A 120 12.19 -10.41 3.35
C VAL A 120 12.35 -11.89 3.02
N LEU A 121 13.21 -12.24 2.06
CA LEU A 121 13.46 -13.63 1.68
C LEU A 121 14.08 -14.42 2.84
N GLN A 122 15.08 -13.87 3.52
CA GLN A 122 15.70 -14.48 4.70
C GLN A 122 14.67 -14.75 5.80
N ALA A 123 13.79 -13.79 6.07
CA ALA A 123 12.76 -13.94 7.09
C ALA A 123 11.64 -14.90 6.66
N SER A 124 11.38 -15.06 5.36
CA SER A 124 10.37 -16.01 4.84
C SER A 124 10.75 -17.48 5.06
N LEU A 125 12.04 -17.78 5.25
CA LEU A 125 12.53 -19.12 5.57
C LEU A 125 12.11 -19.54 6.97
N THR A 126 12.03 -18.60 7.91
CA THR A 126 11.73 -18.87 9.33
C THR A 126 10.29 -18.52 9.71
N ASP A 127 9.71 -17.46 9.15
CA ASP A 127 8.36 -16.99 9.49
C ASP A 127 7.31 -17.38 8.43
N PRO A 128 6.30 -18.20 8.81
CA PRO A 128 5.19 -18.55 7.93
C PRO A 128 4.37 -17.35 7.42
N SER A 129 4.17 -16.33 8.26
CA SER A 129 3.37 -15.14 7.90
C SER A 129 4.02 -14.38 6.75
N ILE A 130 5.35 -14.21 6.81
CA ILE A 130 6.13 -13.55 5.76
C ILE A 130 6.13 -14.42 4.50
N ARG A 131 6.29 -15.74 4.63
CA ARG A 131 6.21 -16.66 3.49
C ARG A 131 4.87 -16.58 2.75
N HIS A 132 3.76 -16.58 3.48
CA HIS A 132 2.43 -16.37 2.92
C HIS A 132 2.31 -14.98 2.25
N ALA A 133 2.88 -13.94 2.85
CA ALA A 133 2.89 -12.60 2.27
C ALA A 133 3.66 -12.56 0.94
N VAL A 134 4.84 -13.17 0.88
CA VAL A 134 5.67 -13.27 -0.36
C VAL A 134 4.93 -14.04 -1.44
N SER A 135 4.37 -15.21 -1.12
CA SER A 135 3.59 -16.01 -2.08
C SER A 135 2.37 -15.26 -2.60
N SER A 136 1.71 -14.49 -1.74
CA SER A 136 0.59 -13.62 -2.13
C SER A 136 1.02 -12.55 -3.13
N LEU A 137 2.10 -11.83 -2.83
CA LEU A 137 2.61 -10.77 -3.70
C LEU A 137 2.98 -11.34 -5.08
N ARG A 138 3.71 -12.46 -5.12
CA ARG A 138 4.11 -13.13 -6.37
C ARG A 138 2.88 -13.49 -7.22
N ALA A 139 1.92 -14.23 -6.65
CA ALA A 139 0.74 -14.69 -7.38
C ALA A 139 -0.11 -13.53 -7.93
N LEU A 140 -0.38 -12.50 -7.11
CA LEU A 140 -1.16 -11.33 -7.53
C LEU A 140 -0.41 -10.49 -8.57
N ARG A 141 0.93 -10.46 -8.48
CA ARG A 141 1.76 -9.70 -9.40
C ARG A 141 1.82 -10.35 -10.77
N GLU A 142 2.05 -11.65 -10.82
CA GLU A 142 2.03 -12.45 -12.04
C GLU A 142 0.65 -12.43 -12.71
N ASP A 143 -0.42 -12.52 -11.92
CA ASP A 143 -1.81 -12.36 -12.41
C ASP A 143 -2.04 -11.00 -13.08
N ARG A 144 -1.51 -9.91 -12.50
CA ARG A 144 -1.62 -8.57 -13.08
C ARG A 144 -0.76 -8.39 -14.34
N GLU A 145 0.43 -8.99 -14.39
CA GLU A 145 1.30 -8.96 -15.57
C GLU A 145 0.71 -9.76 -16.74
N THR A 146 0.07 -10.90 -16.47
CA THR A 146 -0.57 -11.75 -17.48
C THR A 146 -1.90 -11.18 -17.98
N THR A 147 -2.71 -10.60 -17.09
CA THR A 147 -4.01 -10.01 -17.46
C THR A 147 -3.86 -8.68 -18.22
N GLY A 148 -2.76 -7.95 -18.00
CA GLY A 148 -2.53 -6.64 -18.64
C GLY A 148 -3.67 -5.64 -18.39
N ASP A 149 -3.94 -4.80 -19.38
CA ASP A 149 -5.06 -3.83 -19.38
C ASP A 149 -6.35 -4.40 -20.03
N VAL A 150 -6.52 -5.73 -20.08
CA VAL A 150 -7.72 -6.34 -20.67
C VAL A 150 -8.98 -5.83 -19.93
N PRO A 151 -10.01 -5.30 -20.63
CA PRO A 151 -11.17 -4.70 -20.00
C PRO A 151 -11.87 -5.65 -19.02
N ALA A 152 -12.32 -5.08 -17.89
CA ALA A 152 -12.94 -5.76 -16.75
C ALA A 152 -14.12 -6.69 -17.08
N SER A 153 -14.73 -6.59 -18.28
CA SER A 153 -15.83 -7.44 -18.71
C SER A 153 -15.44 -8.90 -18.97
N ALA A 154 -14.15 -9.20 -19.19
CA ALA A 154 -13.66 -10.57 -19.44
C ALA A 154 -12.88 -11.18 -18.26
N ALA A 155 -12.58 -10.41 -17.21
CA ALA A 155 -11.80 -10.85 -16.05
C ALA A 155 -12.65 -11.74 -15.12
N GLN A 156 -12.86 -13.00 -15.50
CA GLN A 156 -13.18 -14.03 -14.52
C GLN A 156 -12.01 -14.11 -13.54
N GLN A 157 -12.30 -14.16 -12.23
CA GLN A 157 -11.27 -14.32 -11.19
C GLN A 157 -10.38 -15.51 -11.54
N THR A 158 -9.09 -15.27 -11.74
CA THR A 158 -8.16 -16.33 -12.09
C THR A 158 -7.88 -17.18 -10.84
N PRO A 159 -7.58 -18.48 -10.98
CA PRO A 159 -7.12 -19.30 -9.87
C PRO A 159 -5.90 -18.73 -9.16
N SER A 160 -5.01 -18.03 -9.90
CA SER A 160 -3.85 -17.34 -9.33
C SER A 160 -4.25 -16.18 -8.43
N HIS A 161 -5.22 -15.37 -8.85
CA HIS A 161 -5.76 -14.27 -8.06
C HIS A 161 -6.35 -14.78 -6.73
N ASP A 162 -7.16 -15.83 -6.79
CA ASP A 162 -7.80 -16.42 -5.61
C ASP A 162 -6.77 -17.02 -4.64
N TYR A 163 -5.76 -17.71 -5.17
CA TYR A 163 -4.63 -18.19 -4.38
C TYR A 163 -3.89 -17.03 -3.71
N GLY A 164 -3.57 -15.98 -4.46
CA GLY A 164 -2.92 -14.77 -3.94
C GLY A 164 -3.69 -14.12 -2.79
N LEU A 165 -5.02 -14.01 -2.91
CA LEU A 165 -5.89 -13.50 -1.84
C LEU A 165 -5.96 -14.43 -0.62
N GLN A 166 -5.97 -15.75 -0.85
CA GLN A 166 -5.93 -16.72 0.24
C GLN A 166 -4.63 -16.60 1.03
N GLN A 167 -3.48 -16.55 0.34
CA GLN A 167 -2.17 -16.37 0.95
C GLN A 167 -2.10 -15.04 1.72
N TYR A 168 -2.67 -13.96 1.17
CA TYR A 168 -2.73 -12.68 1.86
C TYR A 168 -3.49 -12.77 3.19
N CYS A 169 -4.67 -13.41 3.18
CA CYS A 169 -5.48 -13.59 4.38
C CYS A 169 -4.76 -14.42 5.45
N MET A 170 -4.01 -15.44 5.03
CA MET A 170 -3.20 -16.24 5.96
C MET A 170 -2.07 -15.43 6.58
N ALA A 171 -1.38 -14.60 5.79
CA ALA A 171 -0.34 -13.70 6.30
C ALA A 171 -0.89 -12.69 7.32
N LEU A 172 -2.04 -12.07 7.03
CA LEU A 172 -2.73 -11.15 7.95
C LEU A 172 -3.17 -11.87 9.25
N GLY A 173 -3.69 -13.09 9.13
CA GLY A 173 -4.10 -13.90 10.27
C GLY A 173 -2.92 -14.31 11.16
N GLY A 174 -1.82 -14.73 10.54
CA GLY A 174 -0.56 -15.06 11.22
C GLY A 174 -0.02 -13.88 12.00
N LEU A 175 0.09 -12.71 11.36
CA LEU A 175 0.58 -11.49 12.01
C LEU A 175 -0.30 -11.06 13.20
N ALA A 176 -1.63 -11.18 13.08
CA ALA A 176 -2.55 -10.87 14.17
C ALA A 176 -2.43 -11.82 15.36
N SER A 177 -1.92 -13.05 15.14
CA SER A 177 -1.72 -14.04 16.20
C SER A 177 -0.38 -13.90 16.93
N THR A 178 0.64 -13.32 16.30
CA THR A 178 2.00 -13.16 16.84
C THR A 178 2.15 -11.95 17.78
N MET A 179 1.05 -11.33 18.24
CA MET A 179 1.09 -10.12 19.09
C MET A 179 1.59 -10.34 20.52
N SER A 180 2.14 -11.51 20.88
CA SER A 180 3.09 -11.57 21.98
C SER A 180 4.41 -10.95 21.50
N LEU A 181 4.52 -9.62 21.62
CA LEU A 181 5.59 -8.72 21.14
C LEU A 181 7.00 -9.11 21.63
N GLY A 182 7.55 -10.20 21.14
CA GLY A 182 9.00 -10.39 21.10
C GLY A 182 9.61 -9.61 19.92
N THR A 183 10.93 -9.40 19.95
CA THR A 183 11.69 -8.78 18.85
C THR A 183 11.36 -9.40 17.49
N ASN A 184 11.26 -10.73 17.43
CA ASN A 184 10.94 -11.43 16.18
C ASN A 184 9.55 -11.04 15.65
N GLY A 185 8.55 -10.87 16.53
CA GLY A 185 7.22 -10.42 16.14
C GLY A 185 7.21 -9.00 15.55
N LEU A 186 7.99 -8.08 16.14
CA LEU A 186 8.15 -6.71 15.63
C LEU A 186 8.83 -6.70 14.25
N ARG A 187 9.91 -7.46 14.10
CA ARG A 187 10.61 -7.62 12.81
C ARG A 187 9.65 -8.16 11.75
N SER A 188 8.90 -9.21 12.07
CA SER A 188 7.93 -9.81 11.16
C SER A 188 6.79 -8.87 10.80
N ALA A 189 6.32 -8.05 11.74
CA ALA A 189 5.30 -7.04 11.48
C ALA A 189 5.77 -6.00 10.45
N LEU A 190 6.98 -5.50 10.60
CA LEU A 190 7.54 -4.48 9.71
C LEU A 190 7.80 -5.03 8.30
N LEU A 191 8.34 -6.26 8.19
CA LEU A 191 8.52 -6.93 6.89
C LEU A 191 7.18 -7.27 6.23
N CYS A 192 6.19 -7.73 7.00
CA CYS A 192 4.83 -7.91 6.49
C CYS A 192 4.25 -6.60 5.98
N CYS A 193 4.44 -5.47 6.69
CA CYS A 193 3.97 -4.17 6.21
C CYS A 193 4.56 -3.80 4.85
N GLN A 194 5.86 -4.03 4.61
CA GLN A 194 6.50 -3.78 3.29
C GLN A 194 5.78 -4.55 2.17
N ILE A 195 5.54 -5.84 2.40
CA ILE A 195 4.89 -6.70 1.42
C ILE A 195 3.41 -6.33 1.25
N PHE A 196 2.71 -6.01 2.33
CA PHE A 196 1.31 -5.64 2.29
C PHE A 196 1.07 -4.31 1.57
N ILE A 197 1.96 -3.33 1.74
CA ILE A 197 1.95 -2.09 0.94
C ILE A 197 2.04 -2.44 -0.55
N SER A 198 2.95 -3.35 -0.92
CA SER A 198 3.13 -3.81 -2.30
C SER A 198 1.89 -4.55 -2.83
N ILE A 199 1.29 -5.45 -2.02
CA ILE A 199 0.05 -6.17 -2.37
C ILE A 199 -1.10 -5.19 -2.59
N GLU A 200 -1.31 -4.23 -1.69
CA GLU A 200 -2.41 -3.26 -1.83
C GLU A 200 -2.17 -2.30 -3.00
N GLN A 201 -0.91 -2.03 -3.37
CA GLN A 201 -0.58 -1.32 -4.60
C GLN A 201 -0.99 -2.13 -5.85
N VAL A 202 -0.67 -3.43 -5.90
CA VAL A 202 -1.09 -4.33 -7.00
C VAL A 202 -2.62 -4.43 -7.09
N ARG A 203 -3.30 -4.42 -5.94
CA ARG A 203 -4.76 -4.44 -5.83
C ARG A 203 -5.40 -3.05 -5.99
N GLU A 204 -4.60 -2.00 -6.18
CA GLU A 204 -5.03 -0.60 -6.35
C GLU A 204 -5.92 -0.09 -5.22
N ASN A 205 -5.66 -0.56 -4.00
CA ASN A 205 -6.42 -0.22 -2.82
C ASN A 205 -5.61 0.71 -1.91
N TYR A 206 -5.48 1.95 -2.36
CA TYR A 206 -4.61 2.94 -1.73
C TYR A 206 -5.06 3.31 -0.32
N ALA A 207 -6.36 3.26 -0.03
CA ALA A 207 -6.89 3.51 1.31
C ALA A 207 -6.33 2.51 2.34
N VAL A 208 -6.24 1.24 1.98
CA VAL A 208 -5.68 0.20 2.85
C VAL A 208 -4.16 0.22 2.84
N MET A 209 -3.53 0.50 1.69
CA MET A 209 -2.10 0.75 1.62
C MET A 209 -1.67 1.82 2.64
N ALA A 210 -2.40 2.93 2.72
CA ALA A 210 -2.16 3.99 3.70
C ALA A 210 -2.31 3.52 5.16
N GLN A 211 -3.19 2.57 5.45
CA GLN A 211 -3.31 1.99 6.79
C GLN A 211 -2.05 1.20 7.17
N HIS A 212 -1.49 0.41 6.24
CA HIS A 212 -0.22 -0.31 6.47
C HIS A 212 0.94 0.66 6.66
N LEU A 213 1.00 1.72 5.86
CA LEU A 213 2.01 2.78 5.99
C LEU A 213 1.95 3.39 7.40
N VAL A 214 0.80 3.95 7.79
CA VAL A 214 0.64 4.65 9.07
C VAL A 214 0.89 3.72 10.27
N ARG A 215 0.33 2.51 10.25
CA ARG A 215 0.49 1.55 11.36
C ARG A 215 1.93 1.05 11.46
N GLY A 216 2.55 0.70 10.33
CA GLY A 216 3.92 0.23 10.30
C GLY A 216 4.91 1.30 10.78
N LEU A 217 4.75 2.55 10.33
CA LEU A 217 5.54 3.69 10.82
C LEU A 217 5.29 3.94 12.32
N GLY A 218 4.04 3.76 12.78
CA GLY A 218 3.70 3.79 14.20
C GLY A 218 4.48 2.76 15.02
N ILE A 219 4.52 1.50 14.57
CA ILE A 219 5.28 0.41 15.22
C ILE A 219 6.76 0.77 15.30
N MET A 220 7.36 1.27 14.20
CA MET A 220 8.76 1.69 14.18
C MET A 220 9.06 2.75 15.24
N ARG A 221 8.16 3.74 15.39
CA ARG A 221 8.34 4.85 16.32
C ARG A 221 8.16 4.40 17.77
N GLU A 222 7.08 3.68 18.04
CA GLU A 222 6.74 3.18 19.39
C GLU A 222 7.87 2.30 19.95
N HIS A 223 8.51 1.50 19.10
CA HIS A 223 9.58 0.59 19.50
C HIS A 223 10.98 1.17 19.27
N ARG A 224 11.11 2.47 18.96
CA ARG A 224 12.39 3.18 18.75
C ARG A 224 13.31 2.48 17.75
N ALA A 225 12.82 2.22 16.54
CA ALA A 225 13.66 1.71 15.45
C ALA A 225 14.86 2.64 15.16
N ARG A 226 14.75 3.94 15.47
CA ARG A 226 15.83 4.93 15.44
C ARG A 226 15.98 5.65 16.78
N PRO A 227 17.13 6.28 17.04
CA PRO A 227 17.33 7.15 18.19
C PRO A 227 16.34 8.32 18.19
N THR A 228 15.93 8.75 19.38
CA THR A 228 14.97 9.86 19.58
C THR A 228 15.38 10.70 20.78
N PHE A 229 14.99 11.97 20.79
CA PHE A 229 15.12 12.83 21.96
C PHE A 229 13.99 12.52 22.95
N ASP A 230 14.35 12.47 24.23
CA ASP A 230 13.38 12.45 25.31
C ASP A 230 12.89 13.87 25.67
N ALA A 231 12.06 13.98 26.71
CA ALA A 231 11.54 15.26 27.18
C ALA A 231 12.63 16.20 27.75
N ALA A 232 13.79 15.67 28.13
CA ALA A 232 14.93 16.42 28.63
C ALA A 232 15.91 16.84 27.51
N ASN A 233 15.59 16.59 26.24
CA ASN A 233 16.48 16.73 25.08
C ASN A 233 17.74 15.84 25.18
N GLU A 234 17.68 14.76 25.93
CA GLU A 234 18.71 13.73 25.94
C GLU A 234 18.46 12.70 24.85
N LEU A 235 19.54 12.21 24.24
CA LEU A 235 19.45 11.24 23.15
C LEU A 235 19.19 9.86 23.71
N THR A 236 17.99 9.34 23.46
CA THR A 236 17.65 7.96 23.74
C THR A 236 18.06 7.06 22.58
N PRO A 237 18.86 6.01 22.82
CA PRO A 237 19.33 5.11 21.76
C PRO A 237 18.17 4.33 21.12
N ALA A 238 18.43 3.81 19.91
CA ALA A 238 17.53 2.91 19.22
C ALA A 238 17.34 1.58 19.98
N HIS A 239 16.33 0.81 19.58
CA HIS A 239 16.12 -0.55 20.05
C HIS A 239 17.39 -1.40 19.89
N PRO A 240 17.76 -2.25 20.88
CA PRO A 240 18.98 -3.05 20.84
C PRO A 240 19.02 -3.99 19.63
N ASP A 241 17.88 -4.57 19.28
CA ASP A 241 17.75 -5.38 18.07
C ASP A 241 17.45 -4.49 16.86
N GLN A 242 18.23 -4.64 15.78
CA GLN A 242 18.08 -3.88 14.55
C GLN A 242 16.75 -4.22 13.85
N LEU A 243 15.77 -3.32 13.98
CA LEU A 243 14.47 -3.42 13.32
C LEU A 243 14.55 -2.98 11.84
N PRO A 244 13.75 -3.58 10.94
CA PRO A 244 13.67 -3.14 9.55
C PRO A 244 13.19 -1.69 9.41
N PHE A 245 13.85 -0.90 8.56
CA PHE A 245 13.47 0.48 8.28
C PHE A 245 12.37 0.55 7.20
N LEU A 246 11.11 0.39 7.62
CA LEU A 246 9.96 0.46 6.71
C LEU A 246 9.85 1.82 6.01
N ASP A 247 10.19 2.93 6.66
CA ASP A 247 10.19 4.26 6.02
C ASP A 247 11.17 4.37 4.84
N VAL A 248 12.36 3.77 4.92
CA VAL A 248 13.32 3.72 3.81
C VAL A 248 12.72 2.98 2.62
N PHE A 249 12.12 1.81 2.87
CA PHE A 249 11.39 1.05 1.85
C PHE A 249 10.29 1.89 1.19
N ILE A 250 9.47 2.56 2.00
CA ILE A 250 8.37 3.41 1.50
C ILE A 250 8.91 4.53 0.62
N ILE A 251 9.95 5.24 1.07
CA ILE A 251 10.52 6.35 0.31
C ILE A 251 11.05 5.84 -1.04
N LYS A 252 11.82 4.75 -1.06
CA LYS A 252 12.33 4.13 -2.29
C LYS A 252 11.20 3.73 -3.24
N LEU A 253 10.15 3.11 -2.71
CA LEU A 253 8.97 2.69 -3.47
C LEU A 253 8.29 3.87 -4.19
N PHE A 254 8.11 4.99 -3.48
CA PHE A 254 7.46 6.18 -4.04
C PHE A 254 8.39 7.05 -4.89
N ALA A 255 9.67 7.14 -4.54
CA ALA A 255 10.70 7.89 -5.27
C ALA A 255 11.01 7.28 -6.65
N ALA A 256 10.86 5.95 -6.80
CA ALA A 256 11.12 5.25 -8.06
C ALA A 256 10.47 5.99 -9.25
N PRO A 257 11.20 6.25 -10.35
CA PRO A 257 10.69 6.97 -11.51
C PRO A 257 9.39 6.36 -12.05
N CYS A 258 8.53 7.19 -12.63
CA CYS A 258 7.41 6.70 -13.44
C CYS A 258 7.67 7.17 -14.87
N ARG A 259 7.81 6.26 -15.83
CA ARG A 259 8.05 6.62 -17.24
C ARG A 259 6.99 7.57 -17.82
N PHE A 260 5.77 7.61 -17.25
CA PHE A 260 4.74 8.58 -17.64
C PHE A 260 5.09 10.05 -17.34
N ALA A 261 6.16 10.34 -16.60
CA ALA A 261 6.62 11.69 -16.30
C ALA A 261 7.88 12.11 -17.09
N GLU A 262 8.44 11.23 -17.92
CA GLU A 262 9.65 11.53 -18.70
C GLU A 262 9.22 11.81 -20.14
N PRO A 263 9.59 12.95 -20.76
CA PRO A 263 9.30 13.16 -22.16
C PRO A 263 9.98 12.04 -22.93
N ALA A 264 9.21 11.29 -23.73
CA ALA A 264 9.78 10.36 -24.69
C ALA A 264 10.85 11.11 -25.47
N ALA A 265 12.11 10.67 -25.35
CA ALA A 265 13.18 11.16 -26.20
C ALA A 265 12.65 11.13 -27.65
N PRO A 266 12.85 12.19 -28.45
CA PRO A 266 12.31 12.24 -29.79
C PRO A 266 12.88 11.05 -30.55
N ALA A 267 12.02 10.05 -30.79
CA ALA A 267 12.31 9.02 -31.76
C ALA A 267 12.45 9.75 -33.09
N ASP A 268 13.65 9.73 -33.64
CA ASP A 268 13.98 10.21 -34.98
C ASP A 268 12.90 9.75 -35.96
N THR A 269 11.95 10.64 -36.23
CA THR A 269 10.91 10.37 -37.21
C THR A 269 11.46 10.83 -38.54
N GLY A 270 12.31 9.97 -39.10
CA GLY A 270 12.63 10.00 -40.51
C GLY A 270 11.36 9.82 -41.33
N VAL A 271 10.90 10.92 -41.93
CA VAL A 271 10.46 11.07 -43.33
C VAL A 271 9.32 10.15 -43.84
N MET A 272 8.38 10.80 -44.56
CA MET A 272 7.20 10.30 -45.31
C MET A 272 5.90 10.28 -44.49
N THR A 273 4.78 10.90 -44.88
CA THR A 273 4.37 11.51 -46.16
C THR A 273 3.08 12.34 -45.90
N LEU A 274 3.03 13.53 -46.50
CA LEU A 274 1.92 14.18 -47.21
C LEU A 274 0.47 14.14 -46.68
N SER A 275 -0.06 15.38 -46.55
CA SER A 275 -1.39 15.84 -47.00
C SER A 275 -2.64 15.44 -46.21
N GLU A 276 -3.27 16.40 -45.53
CA GLU A 276 -4.48 17.11 -46.03
C GLU A 276 -5.08 18.06 -44.97
N SER A 277 -5.28 19.31 -45.42
CA SER A 277 -6.34 20.28 -45.10
C SER A 277 -6.98 20.36 -43.70
N SER A 278 -6.78 21.55 -43.10
CA SER A 278 -7.79 22.42 -42.48
C SER A 278 -8.78 21.82 -41.47
N VAL A 279 -8.60 22.19 -40.20
CA VAL A 279 -9.43 23.16 -39.45
C VAL A 279 -8.90 23.10 -38.01
N SER A 280 -8.31 24.19 -37.55
CA SER A 280 -7.81 24.34 -36.19
C SER A 280 -8.97 24.53 -35.21
N PRO A 281 -9.15 23.71 -34.17
CA PRO A 281 -9.82 24.14 -32.95
C PRO A 281 -8.77 24.73 -31.99
N PRO A 282 -9.03 25.88 -31.35
CA PRO A 282 -8.01 26.57 -30.56
C PRO A 282 -7.78 25.92 -29.17
N GLU A 283 -6.52 25.97 -28.75
CA GLU A 283 -6.04 26.03 -27.35
C GLU A 283 -6.18 24.83 -26.39
N GLN A 284 -6.83 23.71 -26.74
CA GLN A 284 -6.87 22.55 -25.83
C GLN A 284 -5.51 21.84 -25.63
N HIS A 285 -4.59 21.96 -26.59
CA HIS A 285 -3.29 21.28 -26.53
C HIS A 285 -2.19 22.06 -25.79
N ALA A 286 -2.31 23.38 -25.62
CA ALA A 286 -1.26 24.19 -25.00
C ALA A 286 -1.19 23.98 -23.48
N VAL A 287 -2.33 23.97 -22.79
CA VAL A 287 -2.40 23.86 -21.32
C VAL A 287 -2.03 22.45 -20.83
N SER A 288 -2.45 21.40 -21.56
CA SER A 288 -2.07 20.01 -21.25
C SER A 288 -0.56 19.79 -21.42
N ARG A 289 0.09 20.47 -22.38
CA ARG A 289 1.56 20.45 -22.51
C ARG A 289 2.25 21.13 -21.33
N ASN A 290 1.78 22.29 -20.88
CA ASN A 290 2.37 22.99 -19.73
C ASN A 290 2.36 22.13 -18.46
N LEU A 291 1.24 21.48 -18.13
CA LEU A 291 1.16 20.55 -16.99
C LEU A 291 2.11 19.35 -17.14
N ARG A 292 2.29 18.83 -18.37
CA ARG A 292 3.26 17.75 -18.65
C ARG A 292 4.72 18.19 -18.55
N THR A 293 5.04 19.48 -18.68
CA THR A 293 6.40 20.01 -18.52
C THR A 293 6.69 20.46 -17.10
N ILE A 294 5.69 21.01 -16.40
CA ILE A 294 5.81 21.42 -14.99
C ILE A 294 5.81 20.21 -14.04
N ALA A 295 5.03 19.16 -14.32
CA ALA A 295 5.00 17.96 -13.48
C ALA A 295 6.35 17.19 -13.38
N PRO A 296 7.15 17.04 -14.46
CA PRO A 296 8.50 16.49 -14.40
C PRO A 296 9.43 17.28 -13.48
N ASP A 297 9.39 18.61 -13.53
CA ASP A 297 10.20 19.47 -12.66
C ASP A 297 9.79 19.27 -11.19
N MET A 298 8.49 19.31 -10.91
CA MET A 298 7.95 19.05 -9.57
C MET A 298 8.30 17.64 -9.06
N ARG A 299 8.28 16.63 -9.93
CA ARG A 299 8.68 15.26 -9.58
C ARG A 299 10.18 15.19 -9.28
N THR A 300 11.00 15.86 -10.07
CA THR A 300 12.47 15.89 -9.92
C THR A 300 12.85 16.54 -8.60
N GLU A 301 12.24 17.68 -8.26
CA GLU A 301 12.45 18.32 -6.96
C GLU A 301 11.98 17.47 -5.79
N LEU A 302 10.82 16.82 -5.89
CA LEU A 302 10.34 15.94 -4.83
C LEU A 302 11.23 14.70 -4.66
N ALA A 303 11.76 14.16 -5.76
CA ALA A 303 12.74 13.07 -5.73
C ALA A 303 14.06 13.52 -5.09
N ARG A 304 14.54 14.73 -5.38
CA ARG A 304 15.71 15.32 -4.72
C ARG A 304 15.52 15.44 -3.21
N ILE A 305 14.37 15.96 -2.76
CA ILE A 305 14.02 16.04 -1.33
C ILE A 305 13.97 14.63 -0.71
N ALA A 306 13.44 13.64 -1.42
CA ALA A 306 13.41 12.25 -0.97
C ALA A 306 14.81 11.65 -0.77
N SER A 307 15.74 11.89 -1.71
CA SER A 307 17.14 11.47 -1.58
C SER A 307 17.82 12.12 -0.37
N SER A 308 17.64 13.43 -0.17
CA SER A 308 18.15 14.13 1.02
C SER A 308 17.49 13.62 2.32
N THR A 309 16.22 13.21 2.26
CA THR A 309 15.52 12.60 3.40
C THR A 309 16.12 11.22 3.74
N LEU A 310 16.43 10.39 2.74
CA LEU A 310 17.10 9.10 2.95
C LEU A 310 18.48 9.26 3.58
N GLU A 311 19.26 10.23 3.10
CA GLU A 311 20.56 10.56 3.67
C GLU A 311 20.42 10.99 5.14
N PHE A 312 19.50 11.91 5.43
CA PHE A 312 19.18 12.34 6.79
C PHE A 312 18.79 11.16 7.69
N LEU A 313 17.90 10.27 7.24
CA LEU A 313 17.50 9.09 8.01
C LEU A 313 18.68 8.14 8.27
N GLY A 314 19.61 8.01 7.32
CA GLY A 314 20.84 7.25 7.48
C GLY A 314 21.76 7.84 8.55
N GLN A 315 21.86 9.18 8.62
CA GLN A 315 22.61 9.87 9.67
C GLN A 315 21.93 9.72 11.04
N VAL A 316 20.59 9.84 11.10
CA VAL A 316 19.82 9.61 12.34
C VAL A 316 20.01 8.19 12.86
N SER A 317 20.03 7.17 12.00
CA SER A 317 20.24 5.78 12.45
C SER A 317 21.63 5.52 13.06
N ARG A 318 22.61 6.40 12.85
CA ARG A 318 24.01 6.25 13.30
C ARG A 318 24.41 7.24 14.39
N VAL A 319 23.50 8.13 14.79
CA VAL A 319 23.84 9.20 15.73
C VAL A 319 24.01 8.65 17.15
N ASP A 320 25.11 9.04 17.79
CA ASP A 320 25.53 8.59 19.11
C ASP A 320 25.69 9.74 20.13
N SER A 321 25.86 10.96 19.64
CA SER A 321 26.14 12.15 20.45
C SER A 321 25.02 13.17 20.38
N THR A 322 24.66 13.75 21.52
CA THR A 322 23.63 14.80 21.64
C THR A 322 23.92 15.99 20.73
N GLY A 323 25.18 16.42 20.64
CA GLY A 323 25.58 17.53 19.76
C GLY A 323 25.42 17.25 18.26
N ALA A 324 25.64 16.00 17.82
CA ALA A 324 25.36 15.61 16.44
C ALA A 324 23.85 15.51 16.19
N ALA A 325 23.09 14.98 17.15
CA ALA A 325 21.64 14.88 17.05
C ALA A 325 20.96 16.27 16.95
N LEU A 326 21.49 17.29 17.65
CA LEU A 326 20.99 18.67 17.52
C LEU A 326 21.22 19.26 16.12
N ARG A 327 22.34 18.94 15.47
CA ARG A 327 22.59 19.31 14.06
C ARG A 327 21.63 18.62 13.10
N LEU A 328 21.28 17.37 13.37
CA LEU A 328 20.27 16.66 12.58
C LEU A 328 18.88 17.28 12.74
N ARG A 329 18.57 17.87 13.90
CA ARG A 329 17.30 18.59 14.13
C ARG A 329 17.17 19.84 13.24
N SER A 330 18.24 20.60 13.03
CA SER A 330 18.21 21.74 12.10
C SER A 330 18.13 21.29 10.64
N GLN A 331 18.79 20.19 10.28
CA GLN A 331 18.64 19.59 8.95
C GLN A 331 17.21 19.09 8.69
N LYS A 332 16.57 18.46 9.68
CA LYS A 332 15.15 18.08 9.64
C LYS A 332 14.26 19.29 9.36
N ALA A 333 14.48 20.41 10.04
CA ALA A 333 13.73 21.64 9.81
C ALA A 333 13.88 22.14 8.37
N THR A 334 15.11 22.15 7.85
CA THR A 334 15.40 22.54 6.46
C THR A 334 14.67 21.65 5.43
N LEU A 335 14.59 20.33 5.68
CA LEU A 335 13.85 19.40 4.82
C LEU A 335 12.33 19.65 4.88
N LEU A 336 11.79 19.93 6.07
CA LEU A 336 10.38 20.28 6.23
C LEU A 336 10.03 21.59 5.52
N ASP A 337 10.90 22.59 5.59
CA ASP A 337 10.75 23.87 4.87
C ASP A 337 10.82 23.66 3.35
N SER A 338 11.73 22.79 2.88
CA SER A 338 11.82 22.42 1.47
C SER A 338 10.53 21.75 0.96
N LEU A 339 9.93 20.85 1.75
CA LEU A 339 8.64 20.24 1.42
C LEU A 339 7.50 21.27 1.39
N ALA A 340 7.47 22.18 2.37
CA ALA A 340 6.47 23.24 2.42
C ALA A 340 6.59 24.18 1.21
N SER A 341 7.81 24.56 0.83
CA SER A 341 8.08 25.36 -0.37
C SER A 341 7.66 24.62 -1.64
N TRP A 342 7.93 23.32 -1.74
CA TRP A 342 7.50 22.51 -2.87
C TRP A 342 5.98 22.46 -3.00
N LEU A 343 5.26 22.28 -1.88
CA LEU A 343 3.80 22.26 -1.87
C LEU A 343 3.22 23.62 -2.30
N ALA A 344 3.79 24.72 -1.78
CA ALA A 344 3.38 26.07 -2.14
C ALA A 344 3.60 26.38 -3.63
N ALA A 345 4.63 25.80 -4.26
CA ALA A 345 4.87 25.94 -5.70
C ALA A 345 3.90 25.10 -6.56
N LEU A 346 3.35 24.00 -6.01
CA LEU A 346 2.43 23.12 -6.74
C LEU A 346 1.02 23.69 -6.86
N ASP A 347 0.51 24.37 -5.84
CA ASP A 347 -0.88 24.83 -5.78
C ASP A 347 -1.26 25.88 -6.87
N PRO A 348 -0.43 26.91 -7.16
CA PRO A 348 -0.70 27.87 -8.24
C PRO A 348 -0.77 27.22 -9.63
N VAL A 349 0.10 26.24 -9.89
CA VAL A 349 0.16 25.49 -11.16
C VAL A 349 -1.16 24.78 -11.47
N GLN A 350 -1.93 24.39 -10.45
CA GLN A 350 -3.26 23.80 -10.64
C GLN A 350 -4.37 24.87 -10.80
N ALA A 351 -4.22 26.02 -10.14
CA ALA A 351 -5.21 27.10 -10.17
C ALA A 351 -5.28 27.81 -11.54
N GLU A 352 -4.21 27.82 -12.32
CA GLU A 352 -4.16 28.44 -13.66
C GLU A 352 -4.99 27.69 -14.72
N THR A 353 -5.51 26.50 -14.42
CA THR A 353 -6.36 25.74 -15.35
C THR A 353 -7.80 26.29 -15.37
N THR A 354 -8.14 27.13 -16.35
CA THR A 354 -9.52 27.59 -16.60
C THR A 354 -10.12 26.88 -17.82
N PRO A 355 -11.29 26.21 -17.72
CA PRO A 355 -12.06 25.94 -16.50
C PRO A 355 -11.39 24.89 -15.60
N PRO A 356 -11.74 24.81 -14.29
CA PRO A 356 -11.08 23.92 -13.34
C PRO A 356 -11.23 22.46 -13.77
N ARG A 357 -10.17 21.93 -14.38
CA ARG A 357 -10.06 20.51 -14.69
C ARG A 357 -9.88 19.76 -13.37
N PRO A 358 -10.47 18.56 -13.19
CA PRO A 358 -10.11 17.71 -12.07
C PRO A 358 -8.58 17.52 -12.05
N GLU A 359 -7.99 17.61 -10.87
CA GLU A 359 -6.57 17.37 -10.65
C GLU A 359 -6.13 16.10 -11.38
N LEU A 360 -4.91 16.07 -11.93
CA LEU A 360 -4.37 14.87 -12.55
C LEU A 360 -4.07 13.81 -11.49
N LEU A 361 -4.31 12.54 -11.83
CA LEU A 361 -4.01 11.43 -10.91
C LEU A 361 -2.53 11.38 -10.52
N SER A 362 -1.64 11.75 -11.46
CA SER A 362 -0.21 11.90 -11.21
C SER A 362 0.10 12.92 -10.11
N VAL A 363 -0.59 14.06 -10.10
CA VAL A 363 -0.44 15.11 -9.08
C VAL A 363 -0.90 14.60 -7.72
N SER A 364 -1.99 13.83 -7.66
CA SER A 364 -2.45 13.22 -6.40
C SER A 364 -1.44 12.23 -5.82
N PHE A 365 -0.75 11.46 -6.68
CA PHE A 365 0.35 10.60 -6.25
C PHE A 365 1.58 11.39 -5.78
N LEU A 366 1.88 12.54 -6.39
CA LEU A 366 2.92 13.45 -5.88
C LEU A 366 2.54 14.01 -4.49
N ARG A 367 1.28 14.40 -4.28
CA ARG A 367 0.79 14.83 -2.96
C ARG A 367 0.85 13.72 -1.92
N LEU A 368 0.51 12.48 -2.29
CA LEU A 368 0.69 11.32 -1.42
C LEU A 368 2.16 11.16 -1.01
N PHE A 369 3.07 11.24 -1.98
CA PHE A 369 4.50 11.11 -1.70
C PHE A 369 5.03 12.24 -0.80
N HIS A 370 4.65 13.48 -1.08
CA HIS A 370 4.95 14.63 -0.23
C HIS A 370 4.47 14.41 1.22
N LEU A 371 3.21 13.99 1.41
CA LEU A 371 2.68 13.72 2.76
C LEU A 371 3.44 12.59 3.47
N ILE A 372 3.82 11.54 2.73
CA ILE A 372 4.64 10.45 3.27
C ILE A 372 5.99 10.97 3.76
N LEU A 373 6.71 11.76 2.95
CA LEU A 373 7.99 12.35 3.35
C LEU A 373 7.83 13.23 4.60
N ARG A 374 6.76 14.05 4.64
CA ARG A 374 6.45 14.90 5.79
C ARG A 374 6.18 14.07 7.05
N ILE A 375 5.39 13.00 6.97
CA ILE A 375 5.10 12.09 8.09
C ILE A 375 6.39 11.45 8.61
N VAL A 376 7.24 10.94 7.71
CA VAL A 376 8.53 10.32 8.08
C VAL A 376 9.44 11.32 8.78
N LEU A 377 9.55 12.55 8.27
CA LEU A 377 10.34 13.60 8.90
C LEU A 377 9.77 14.00 10.27
N LEU A 378 8.46 14.25 10.38
CA LEU A 378 7.82 14.60 11.65
C LEU A 378 8.00 13.51 12.70
N GLY A 379 7.93 12.23 12.29
CA GLY A 379 8.14 11.07 13.16
C GLY A 379 9.59 10.78 13.52
N SER A 380 10.57 11.46 12.91
CA SER A 380 12.00 11.29 13.20
C SER A 380 12.46 12.21 14.34
N LEU A 381 13.41 11.74 15.15
CA LEU A 381 14.09 12.44 16.26
C LEU A 381 13.21 12.96 17.42
N ASP A 382 11.94 13.31 17.21
CA ASP A 382 11.11 13.98 18.22
C ASP A 382 10.03 13.05 18.81
N CYS A 383 10.01 12.96 20.15
CA CYS A 383 8.99 12.26 20.93
C CYS A 383 8.07 13.21 21.73
N SER A 384 8.04 14.50 21.41
CA SER A 384 7.19 15.46 22.13
C SER A 384 5.69 15.21 21.89
N PRO A 385 4.81 15.55 22.84
CA PRO A 385 3.36 15.47 22.66
C PRO A 385 2.87 16.31 21.47
N GLU A 386 3.48 17.46 21.23
CA GLU A 386 3.18 18.33 20.07
C GLU A 386 3.53 17.65 18.75
N ALA A 387 4.71 17.00 18.67
CA ALA A 387 5.10 16.21 17.51
C ALA A 387 4.15 15.02 17.28
N CYS A 388 3.69 14.37 18.35
CA CYS A 388 2.66 13.33 18.26
C CYS A 388 1.34 13.86 17.66
N ALA A 389 0.85 15.01 18.12
CA ALA A 389 -0.40 15.60 17.65
C ALA A 389 -0.30 16.06 16.19
N ALA A 390 0.82 16.70 15.81
CA ALA A 390 1.10 17.07 14.43
C ALA A 390 1.16 15.84 13.52
N LEU A 391 1.84 14.78 13.95
CA LEU A 391 1.94 13.52 13.22
C LEU A 391 0.58 12.85 13.03
N GLN A 392 -0.27 12.83 14.06
CA GLN A 392 -1.62 12.30 13.95
C GLN A 392 -2.45 13.05 12.91
N THR A 393 -2.36 14.38 12.89
CA THR A 393 -3.04 15.23 11.90
C THR A 393 -2.60 14.89 10.48
N GLU A 394 -1.30 14.73 10.24
CA GLU A 394 -0.79 14.35 8.92
C GLU A 394 -1.17 12.91 8.53
N ASN A 395 -1.22 11.97 9.49
CA ASN A 395 -1.68 10.60 9.25
C ASN A 395 -3.15 10.56 8.79
N GLU A 396 -4.02 11.36 9.41
CA GLU A 396 -5.42 11.49 9.01
C GLU A 396 -5.56 12.09 7.60
N ARG A 397 -4.75 13.12 7.28
CA ARG A 397 -4.67 13.69 5.93
C ARG A 397 -4.21 12.67 4.89
N LEU A 398 -3.19 11.86 5.20
CA LEU A 398 -2.73 10.78 4.32
C LEU A 398 -3.84 9.77 4.04
N GLN A 399 -4.59 9.34 5.07
CA GLN A 399 -5.71 8.41 4.88
C GLN A 399 -6.83 9.00 4.04
N CYS A 400 -7.16 10.28 4.24
CA CYS A 400 -8.15 11.00 3.44
C CYS A 400 -7.73 11.05 1.97
N LEU A 401 -6.51 11.51 1.69
CA LEU A 401 -5.99 11.63 0.32
C LEU A 401 -5.89 10.25 -0.36
N ALA A 402 -5.44 9.23 0.36
CA ALA A 402 -5.36 7.87 -0.18
C ALA A 402 -6.73 7.30 -0.55
N SER A 403 -7.77 7.62 0.22
CA SER A 403 -9.15 7.24 -0.09
C SER A 403 -9.69 7.98 -1.33
N GLN A 404 -9.31 9.25 -1.52
CA GLN A 404 -9.66 10.01 -2.72
C GLN A 404 -8.96 9.44 -3.96
N VAL A 405 -7.67 9.11 -3.86
CA VAL A 405 -6.89 8.46 -4.93
C VAL A 405 -7.50 7.11 -5.30
N ASP A 406 -7.83 6.27 -4.31
CA ASP A 406 -8.52 5.00 -4.52
C ASP A 406 -9.82 5.15 -5.33
N GLY A 407 -10.67 6.12 -4.95
CA GLY A 407 -11.91 6.41 -5.68
C GLY A 407 -11.65 6.88 -7.12
N ARG A 408 -10.63 7.71 -7.34
CA ARG A 408 -10.28 8.25 -8.65
C ARG A 408 -9.68 7.20 -9.60
N VAL A 409 -8.83 6.31 -9.08
CA VAL A 409 -8.26 5.20 -9.87
C VAL A 409 -9.37 4.26 -10.33
N LYS A 410 -10.31 3.91 -9.45
CA LYS A 410 -11.48 3.08 -9.79
C LYS A 410 -12.35 3.75 -10.84
N ALA A 411 -12.62 5.05 -10.69
CA ALA A 411 -13.39 5.82 -11.67
C ALA A 411 -12.70 5.84 -13.05
N TYR A 412 -11.38 6.05 -13.08
CA TYR A 412 -10.59 6.05 -14.32
C TYR A 412 -10.68 4.71 -15.08
N ARG A 413 -10.58 3.59 -14.35
CA ARG A 413 -10.77 2.24 -14.93
C ARG A 413 -12.19 2.02 -15.44
N SER A 414 -13.21 2.44 -14.68
CA SER A 414 -14.61 2.32 -15.12
C SER A 414 -14.93 3.16 -16.36
N SER A 415 -14.23 4.28 -16.56
CA SER A 415 -14.36 5.12 -17.77
C SER A 415 -13.55 4.64 -18.98
N GLY A 416 -12.88 3.49 -18.91
CA GLY A 416 -12.07 2.96 -20.03
C GLY A 416 -10.86 3.82 -20.39
N GLY A 417 -10.28 4.55 -19.42
CA GLY A 417 -9.05 5.32 -19.62
C GLY A 417 -9.16 6.57 -20.50
N THR A 418 -10.37 7.02 -20.86
CA THR A 418 -10.59 8.21 -21.70
C THR A 418 -11.06 9.42 -20.89
N ARG A 419 -10.15 10.11 -20.18
CA ARG A 419 -10.37 11.49 -19.68
C ARG A 419 -9.09 12.32 -19.60
#